data_AF-A0AA39HXE3-F1
#
_entry.id   AF-A0AA39HXE3-F1
#
_cell.length_a   1.000
_cell.length_b   1.000
_cell.length_c   1.000
_cell.angle_alpha   90.00
_cell.angle_beta   90.00
_cell.angle_gamma   90.00
#
_symmetry.space_group_name_H-M   'P 1'
#
loop_
_entity.id
_entity.type
_entity.pdbx_description
1 polymer ?
#
loop_
_entity_poly.entity_id
_entity_poly.type
_entity_poly.pdbx_seq_one_letter_code
_entity_poly.pdbx_strand_id
1 'polypeptide(L)'
;MDRLPYVFLESVAAALNKSDLEQLLLISGTWSSAASIHHAKRHNLEVLLSPSDQDDGEVEVDFIIPETGDRITSVDTKHHRIMSIMGARLDLGNPKISVEQFRNTTMPLLCTLASQCTLTVLRMAQFRSTCSLDLTGIEQYLGSEDSRQRNCL
;
A
#
# COMPACT_ATOMS: atom_id res chain seq x y z
N MET A 1 13.03 -4.59 -28.90
CA MET A 1 11.83 -5.41 -28.57
C MET A 1 10.57 -4.62 -28.94
N ASP A 2 10.55 -4.00 -30.11
CA ASP A 2 9.69 -2.84 -30.38
C ASP A 2 8.40 -3.19 -31.14
N ARG A 3 8.07 -4.49 -31.20
CA ARG A 3 6.90 -5.01 -31.91
C ARG A 3 5.74 -5.38 -30.97
N LEU A 4 5.87 -5.10 -29.68
CA LEU A 4 4.79 -5.33 -28.73
C LEU A 4 3.79 -4.17 -28.77
N PRO A 5 2.49 -4.45 -28.64
CA PRO A 5 1.48 -3.40 -28.49
C PRO A 5 1.81 -2.50 -27.30
N TYR A 6 1.65 -1.19 -27.45
CA TYR A 6 1.96 -0.22 -26.39
C TYR A 6 1.20 -0.51 -25.08
N VAL A 7 -0.06 -0.96 -25.18
CA VAL A 7 -0.88 -1.38 -24.02
C VAL A 7 -0.26 -2.53 -23.22
N PHE A 8 0.48 -3.43 -23.86
CA PHE A 8 1.20 -4.49 -23.16
C PHE A 8 2.37 -3.90 -22.36
N LEU A 9 3.12 -2.96 -22.96
CA LEU A 9 4.22 -2.28 -22.29
C LEU A 9 3.74 -1.47 -21.07
N GLU A 10 2.62 -0.75 -21.21
CA GLU A 10 2.00 -0.04 -20.09
C GLU A 10 1.57 -1.00 -18.98
N SER A 11 1.01 -2.16 -19.32
CA SER A 11 0.58 -3.16 -18.32
C SER A 11 1.77 -3.74 -17.56
N VAL A 12 2.87 -4.05 -18.26
CA VAL A 12 4.10 -4.50 -17.63
C VAL A 12 4.67 -3.40 -16.72
N ALA A 13 4.85 -2.18 -17.24
CA ALA A 13 5.36 -1.06 -16.46
C ALA A 13 4.46 -0.72 -15.25
N ALA A 14 3.14 -0.89 -15.37
CA ALA A 14 2.21 -0.72 -14.26
C ALA A 14 2.44 -1.74 -13.14
N ALA A 15 2.83 -2.97 -13.46
CA ALA A 15 3.05 -4.05 -12.51
C ALA A 15 4.42 -4.02 -11.81
N LEU A 16 5.45 -3.44 -12.44
CA LEU A 16 6.81 -3.41 -11.91
C LEU A 16 6.98 -2.50 -10.67
N ASN A 17 7.88 -2.88 -9.76
CA ASN A 17 8.29 -2.00 -8.67
C ASN A 17 9.22 -0.87 -9.18
N LYS A 18 9.55 0.09 -8.31
CA LYS A 18 10.33 1.26 -8.71
C LYS A 18 11.75 0.90 -9.18
N SER A 19 12.41 -0.06 -8.53
CA SER A 19 13.75 -0.50 -8.92
C SER A 19 13.75 -1.22 -10.27
N ASP A 20 12.75 -2.07 -10.53
CA ASP A 20 12.58 -2.73 -11.81
C ASP A 20 12.30 -1.71 -12.93
N LEU A 21 11.55 -0.65 -12.64
CA LEU A 21 11.34 0.46 -13.58
C LEU A 21 12.64 1.21 -13.87
N GLU A 22 13.52 1.43 -12.88
CA GLU A 22 14.85 2.01 -13.08
C GLU A 22 15.71 1.13 -14.00
N GLN A 23 15.65 -0.20 -13.86
CA GLN A 23 16.31 -1.11 -14.79
C GLN A 23 15.71 -1.00 -16.20
N LEU A 24 14.39 -0.88 -16.30
CA LEU A 24 13.69 -0.77 -17.58
C LEU A 24 13.99 0.55 -18.29
N LEU A 25 14.30 1.63 -17.55
CA LEU A 25 14.76 2.91 -18.11
C LEU A 25 16.08 2.79 -18.89
N LEU A 26 16.92 1.81 -18.56
CA LEU A 26 18.18 1.55 -19.25
C LEU A 26 17.96 0.91 -20.64
N ILE A 27 16.76 0.38 -20.91
CA ILE A 27 16.40 -0.22 -22.20
C ILE A 27 15.94 0.88 -23.16
N SER A 28 16.57 1.02 -24.32
CA SER A 28 16.18 2.01 -25.33
C SER A 28 14.78 1.78 -25.91
N GLY A 29 14.13 2.85 -26.36
CA GLY A 29 12.94 2.79 -27.20
C GLY A 29 11.62 2.94 -26.44
N THR A 30 10.62 2.15 -26.84
CA THR A 30 9.26 2.24 -26.26
C THR A 30 9.20 1.81 -24.79
N TRP A 31 10.12 0.94 -24.38
CA TRP A 31 10.25 0.47 -23.00
C TRP A 31 10.68 1.58 -22.04
N SER A 32 11.74 2.34 -22.32
CA SER A 32 12.14 3.45 -21.45
C SER A 32 11.09 4.56 -21.40
N SER A 33 10.36 4.81 -22.49
CA SER A 33 9.27 5.78 -22.50
C SER A 33 8.14 5.38 -21.55
N ALA A 34 7.64 4.14 -21.65
CA ALA A 34 6.63 3.62 -20.73
C ALA A 34 7.15 3.57 -19.28
N ALA A 35 8.39 3.11 -19.08
CA ALA A 35 9.02 3.03 -17.76
C ALA A 35 9.15 4.41 -17.11
N SER A 36 9.53 5.44 -17.86
CA SER A 36 9.68 6.81 -17.37
C SER A 36 8.37 7.39 -16.85
N ILE A 37 7.27 7.21 -17.60
CA ILE A 37 5.95 7.68 -17.17
C ILE A 37 5.54 7.00 -15.87
N HIS A 38 5.70 5.68 -15.78
CA HIS A 38 5.34 4.93 -14.59
C HIS A 38 6.25 5.23 -13.42
N HIS A 39 7.56 5.34 -13.63
CA HIS A 39 8.55 5.67 -12.60
C HIS A 39 8.28 7.04 -11.98
N ALA A 40 8.01 8.05 -12.81
CA ALA A 40 7.73 9.40 -12.34
C ALA A 40 6.45 9.50 -11.48
N LYS A 41 5.45 8.66 -11.75
CA LYS A 41 4.18 8.63 -11.02
C LYS A 41 4.18 7.64 -9.85
N ARG A 42 5.18 6.75 -9.77
CA ARG A 42 5.19 5.67 -8.78
C ARG A 42 5.69 6.18 -7.44
N HIS A 43 4.79 6.13 -6.48
CA HIS A 43 5.09 6.39 -5.08
C HIS A 43 5.01 5.10 -4.29
N ASN A 44 6.06 4.83 -3.53
CA ASN A 44 6.04 3.85 -2.47
C ASN A 44 5.33 4.50 -1.29
N LEU A 45 4.31 3.82 -0.77
CA LEU A 45 3.50 4.32 0.33
C LEU A 45 3.76 3.51 1.58
N GLU A 46 3.78 4.22 2.68
CA GLU A 46 3.64 3.68 4.01
C GLU A 46 2.26 4.05 4.55
N VAL A 47 1.56 3.06 5.09
CA VAL A 47 0.24 3.27 5.68
C VAL A 47 0.38 3.29 7.19
N LEU A 48 -0.05 4.37 7.81
CA LEU A 48 -0.15 4.47 9.26
C LEU A 48 -1.60 4.21 9.68
N LEU A 49 -1.78 3.22 10.55
CA LEU A 49 -3.04 2.90 11.18
C LEU A 49 -2.96 3.31 12.65
N SER A 50 -3.77 4.27 13.05
CA SER A 50 -3.85 4.73 14.45
C SER A 50 -5.23 4.44 15.03
N PRO A 51 -5.33 3.64 16.11
CA PRO A 51 -6.56 3.53 16.87
C PRO A 51 -6.89 4.88 17.51
N SER A 52 -8.17 5.27 17.49
CA SER A 52 -8.65 6.33 18.36
C SER A 52 -8.44 5.95 19.84
N ASP A 53 -8.01 6.91 20.66
CA ASP A 53 -7.89 6.74 22.11
C ASP A 53 -9.24 6.78 22.83
N GLN A 54 -10.29 7.23 22.15
CA GLN A 54 -11.65 7.19 22.65
C GLN A 54 -12.22 5.78 22.34
N ASP A 55 -13.05 5.23 23.22
CA ASP A 55 -13.65 3.88 23.08
C ASP A 55 -14.65 3.77 21.89
N ASP A 56 -14.53 4.64 20.88
CA ASP A 56 -15.46 4.80 19.76
C ASP A 56 -15.22 3.79 18.62
N GLY A 57 -14.18 2.96 18.71
CA GLY A 57 -13.92 1.96 17.67
C GLY A 57 -13.65 2.62 16.32
N GLU A 58 -12.97 3.77 16.34
CA GLU A 58 -12.52 4.48 15.15
C GLU A 58 -11.04 4.23 14.88
N VAL A 59 -10.68 4.31 13.60
CA VAL A 59 -9.32 4.16 13.10
C VAL A 59 -9.02 5.35 12.21
N GLU A 60 -7.87 5.96 12.46
CA GLU A 60 -7.27 6.94 11.58
C GLU A 60 -6.32 6.24 10.62
N VAL A 61 -6.41 6.59 9.33
CA VAL A 61 -5.62 5.98 8.26
C VAL A 61 -4.91 7.09 7.51
N ASP A 62 -3.58 7.01 7.46
CA ASP A 62 -2.75 7.96 6.73
C ASP A 62 -1.87 7.23 5.72
N PHE A 63 -1.58 7.91 4.61
CA PHE A 63 -0.73 7.41 3.54
C PHE A 63 0.43 8.39 3.37
N ILE A 64 1.64 7.90 3.58
CA ILE A 64 2.86 8.72 3.58
C ILE A 64 3.79 8.23 2.49
N ILE A 65 4.46 9.16 1.81
CA ILE A 65 5.58 8.87 0.90
C ILE A 65 6.87 8.87 1.74
N PRO A 66 7.49 7.72 2.05
CA PRO A 66 8.64 7.68 2.96
C PRO A 66 9.82 8.52 2.48
N GLU A 67 9.99 8.68 1.17
CA GLU A 67 11.09 9.45 0.60
C GLU A 67 10.97 10.96 0.88
N THR A 68 9.76 11.50 1.01
CA THR A 68 9.52 12.94 1.23
C THR A 68 8.90 13.27 2.57
N GLY A 69 8.26 12.30 3.22
CA GLY A 69 7.41 12.51 4.39
C GLY A 69 6.05 13.14 4.07
N ASP A 70 5.74 13.34 2.79
CA ASP A 70 4.47 13.96 2.39
C ASP A 70 3.30 13.00 2.62
N ARG A 71 2.20 13.57 3.14
CA ARG A 71 0.92 12.89 3.24
C ARG A 71 0.18 12.98 1.90
N ILE A 72 -0.45 11.89 1.50
CA ILE A 72 -1.33 11.88 0.32
C ILE A 72 -2.79 11.73 0.75
N THR A 73 -3.65 12.53 0.14
CA THR A 73 -5.10 12.50 0.39
C THR A 73 -5.85 11.57 -0.56
N SER A 74 -5.19 11.12 -1.63
CA SER A 74 -5.78 10.26 -2.65
C SER A 74 -4.75 9.23 -3.12
N VAL A 75 -5.19 7.98 -3.22
CA VAL A 75 -4.36 6.86 -3.62
C VAL A 75 -4.66 6.46 -5.06
N ASP A 76 -3.69 6.65 -5.95
CA ASP A 76 -3.77 6.16 -7.33
C ASP A 76 -3.41 4.68 -7.37
N THR A 77 -4.41 3.82 -7.51
CA THR A 77 -4.21 2.36 -7.50
C THR A 77 -3.40 1.84 -8.69
N LYS A 78 -3.24 2.63 -9.75
CA LYS A 78 -2.39 2.27 -10.90
C LYS A 78 -0.91 2.55 -10.63
N HIS A 79 -0.60 3.61 -9.88
CA HIS A 79 0.78 4.08 -9.74
C HIS A 79 1.35 3.90 -8.34
N HIS A 80 0.52 3.97 -7.30
CA HIS A 80 0.97 3.83 -5.92
C HIS A 80 1.07 2.37 -5.50
N ARG A 81 2.05 2.08 -4.63
CA ARG A 81 2.29 0.74 -4.08
C ARG A 81 2.48 0.85 -2.59
N ILE A 82 1.80 0.02 -1.81
CA ILE A 82 2.00 -0.02 -0.35
C ILE A 82 3.20 -0.92 -0.08
N MET A 83 4.25 -0.34 0.47
CA MET A 83 5.46 -1.06 0.86
C MET A 83 5.41 -1.49 2.32
N SER A 84 4.79 -0.68 3.17
CA SER A 84 4.70 -0.94 4.61
C SER A 84 3.33 -0.52 5.16
N ILE A 85 2.81 -1.30 6.10
CA ILE A 85 1.68 -0.92 6.94
C ILE A 85 2.18 -0.94 8.39
N MET A 86 2.03 0.16 9.09
CA MET A 86 2.40 0.32 10.50
C MET A 86 1.19 0.65 11.35
N GLY A 87 1.06 -0.06 12.48
CA GLY A 87 0.12 0.29 13.53
C GLY A 87 0.82 1.08 14.64
N ALA A 88 0.39 2.31 14.90
CA ALA A 88 0.92 3.15 15.97
C ALA A 88 -0.18 4.07 16.53
N ARG A 89 -0.23 4.28 17.85
CA ARG A 89 -1.12 5.28 18.46
C ARG A 89 -0.54 6.66 18.26
N LEU A 90 -1.03 7.34 17.23
CA LEU A 90 -0.64 8.69 16.85
C LEU A 90 -1.90 9.52 16.66
N ASP A 91 -1.92 10.74 17.18
CA ASP A 91 -2.93 11.73 16.81
C ASP A 91 -2.44 12.43 15.53
N LEU A 92 -2.85 11.96 14.35
CA LEU A 92 -2.37 12.51 13.08
C LEU A 92 -3.23 13.70 12.62
N GLY A 93 -4.37 13.97 13.26
CA GLY A 93 -5.29 15.07 12.96
C GLY A 93 -6.10 14.91 11.67
N ASN A 94 -6.10 13.72 11.08
CA ASN A 94 -6.87 13.33 9.90
C ASN A 94 -8.30 12.89 10.29
N PRO A 95 -9.23 12.84 9.32
CA PRO A 95 -10.55 12.29 9.54
C PRO A 95 -10.47 10.83 9.99
N LYS A 96 -11.11 10.55 11.13
CA LYS A 96 -11.29 9.19 11.63
C LYS A 96 -12.40 8.48 10.85
N ILE A 97 -12.25 7.18 10.69
CA ILE A 97 -13.29 6.32 10.10
C ILE A 97 -13.66 5.22 11.09
N SER A 98 -14.90 4.75 11.05
CA SER A 98 -15.31 3.63 11.90
C SER A 98 -14.58 2.34 11.50
N VAL A 99 -14.41 1.41 12.44
CA VAL A 99 -13.85 0.07 12.15
C VAL A 99 -14.65 -0.65 11.07
N GLU A 100 -15.97 -0.46 10.99
CA GLU A 100 -16.79 -1.05 9.93
C GLU A 100 -16.46 -0.45 8.55
N GLN A 101 -16.33 0.88 8.46
CA GLN A 101 -15.92 1.54 7.22
C GLN A 101 -14.48 1.15 6.84
N PHE A 102 -13.59 1.06 7.81
CA PHE A 102 -12.23 0.57 7.60
C PHE A 102 -12.25 -0.84 7.01
N ARG A 103 -13.01 -1.77 7.60
CA ARG A 103 -13.10 -3.16 7.14
C ARG A 103 -13.71 -3.29 5.74
N ASN A 104 -14.75 -2.51 5.44
CA ASN A 104 -15.54 -2.68 4.22
C ASN A 104 -14.98 -1.86 3.04
N THR A 105 -14.30 -0.75 3.30
CA THR A 105 -13.84 0.19 2.26
C THR A 105 -12.32 0.27 2.19
N THR A 106 -11.66 0.54 3.32
CA THR A 106 -10.22 0.78 3.35
C THR A 106 -9.44 -0.52 3.22
N MET A 107 -9.83 -1.56 3.93
CA MET A 107 -9.10 -2.83 3.96
C MET A 107 -9.01 -3.51 2.57
N PRO A 108 -10.08 -3.59 1.75
CA PRO A 108 -9.96 -4.12 0.39
C PRO A 108 -9.01 -3.30 -0.50
N LEU A 109 -9.01 -1.97 -0.34
CA LEU A 109 -8.08 -1.09 -1.04
C LEU A 109 -6.63 -1.39 -0.62
N LEU A 110 -6.36 -1.51 0.69
CA LEU A 110 -5.04 -1.87 1.21
C LEU A 110 -4.59 -3.21 0.63
N CYS A 111 -5.43 -4.24 0.66
CA CYS A 111 -5.11 -5.55 0.09
C CYS A 111 -4.75 -5.48 -1.40
N THR A 112 -5.50 -4.69 -2.18
CA THR A 112 -5.26 -4.52 -3.62
C THR A 112 -3.87 -3.91 -3.90
N LEU A 113 -3.40 -3.02 -3.01
CA LEU A 113 -2.15 -2.29 -3.17
C LEU A 113 -0.96 -2.96 -2.49
N ALA A 114 -1.22 -3.87 -1.56
CA ALA A 114 -0.25 -4.54 -0.70
C ALA A 114 0.29 -5.85 -1.26
N SER A 115 0.17 -6.11 -2.56
CA SER A 115 0.61 -7.37 -3.22
C SER A 115 2.09 -7.76 -2.97
N GLN A 116 2.92 -6.83 -2.48
CA GLN A 116 4.32 -7.06 -2.07
C GLN A 116 4.67 -6.28 -0.78
N CYS A 117 3.70 -6.07 0.11
CA CYS A 117 3.87 -5.26 1.32
C CYS A 117 4.52 -6.05 2.47
N THR A 118 5.32 -5.36 3.30
CA THR A 118 5.74 -5.84 4.61
C THR A 118 4.83 -5.26 5.70
N LEU A 119 4.18 -6.12 6.49
CA LEU A 119 3.38 -5.70 7.65
C LEU A 119 4.29 -5.58 8.88
N THR A 120 4.35 -4.39 9.48
CA THR A 120 5.14 -4.15 10.70
C THR A 120 4.24 -3.66 11.83
N VAL A 121 4.08 -4.47 12.88
CA VAL A 121 3.30 -4.09 14.07
C VAL A 121 4.26 -3.61 15.16
N LEU A 122 4.34 -2.29 15.35
CA LEU A 122 5.15 -1.71 16.42
C LEU A 122 4.33 -1.59 17.70
N ARG A 123 4.57 -2.50 18.65
CA ARG A 123 4.12 -2.30 20.04
C ARG A 123 5.09 -1.38 20.75
N MET A 124 4.81 -0.07 20.75
CA MET A 124 5.53 0.83 21.65
C MET A 124 5.17 0.50 23.10
N ALA A 125 6.17 0.06 23.88
CA ALA A 125 6.03 -0.57 25.19
C ALA A 125 5.60 0.36 26.35
N GLN A 126 4.85 1.44 26.11
CA GLN A 126 4.59 2.45 27.15
C GLN A 126 3.12 2.79 27.45
N PHE A 127 2.11 2.14 26.86
CA PHE A 127 0.72 2.45 27.22
C PHE A 127 -0.08 1.25 27.68
N ARG A 128 -0.46 1.28 28.96
CA ARG A 128 -1.44 0.37 29.59
C ARG A 128 -2.85 0.83 29.22
N SER A 129 -3.31 0.50 28.02
CA SER A 129 -4.74 0.58 27.69
C SER A 129 -5.07 -0.47 26.65
N THR A 130 -5.98 -1.37 27.00
CA THR A 130 -6.41 -2.52 26.21
C THR A 130 -7.48 -2.12 25.19
N CYS A 131 -7.08 -1.50 24.08
CA CYS A 131 -7.86 -1.55 22.85
C CYS A 131 -7.27 -2.65 21.99
N SER A 132 -7.91 -3.82 21.94
CA SER A 132 -7.52 -4.90 21.04
C SER A 132 -8.07 -4.60 19.65
N LEU A 133 -7.36 -3.77 18.87
CA LEU A 133 -7.49 -3.88 17.42
C LEU A 133 -6.87 -5.23 17.07
N ASP A 134 -7.73 -6.22 16.83
CA ASP A 134 -7.32 -7.57 16.49
C ASP A 134 -6.78 -7.60 15.07
N LEU A 135 -5.49 -7.27 14.93
CA LEU A 135 -4.77 -7.33 13.65
C LEU A 135 -4.61 -8.76 13.14
N THR A 136 -5.00 -9.80 13.90
CA THR A 136 -5.03 -11.17 13.37
C THR A 136 -6.01 -11.31 12.20
N GLY A 137 -7.02 -10.44 12.08
CA GLY A 137 -7.87 -10.38 10.89
C GLY A 137 -7.12 -9.95 9.63
N ILE A 138 -6.10 -9.09 9.77
CA ILE A 138 -5.19 -8.70 8.68
C ILE A 138 -4.27 -9.87 8.32
N GLU A 139 -3.72 -10.55 9.33
CA GLU A 139 -2.89 -11.75 9.11
C GLU A 139 -3.69 -12.91 8.50
N GLN A 140 -4.97 -13.09 8.85
CA GLN A 140 -5.84 -14.10 8.24
C GLN A 140 -6.23 -13.74 6.80
N TYR A 141 -6.44 -12.45 6.51
CA TYR A 141 -6.69 -11.99 5.14
C TYR A 141 -5.45 -12.15 4.25
N LEU A 142 -4.29 -11.69 4.71
CA LEU A 142 -3.01 -11.78 3.98
C LEU A 142 -2.46 -13.21 3.93
N GLY A 143 -2.66 -14.00 4.98
CA GLY A 143 -2.18 -15.38 5.10
C GLY A 143 -3.06 -16.42 4.41
N SER A 144 -4.31 -16.11 4.05
CA SER A 144 -5.16 -17.07 3.31
C SER A 144 -4.88 -17.09 1.80
N GLU A 145 -4.21 -16.09 1.24
CA GLU A 145 -3.88 -16.05 -0.20
C GLU A 145 -2.65 -16.89 -0.57
N ASP A 146 -1.82 -17.28 0.41
CA ASP A 146 -0.59 -18.08 0.17
C ASP A 146 -0.88 -19.55 -0.22
N SER A 147 -2.16 -19.93 -0.27
CA SER A 147 -2.62 -21.24 -0.78
C SER A 147 -3.44 -21.15 -2.09
N ARG A 148 -3.60 -19.96 -2.68
CA ARG A 148 -4.39 -19.75 -3.92
C ARG A 148 -3.72 -18.93 -5.02
N GLN A 149 -2.38 -18.87 -5.08
CA GLN A 149 -1.67 -18.45 -6.30
C GLN A 149 -0.79 -19.57 -6.87
N ARG A 150 -1.45 -20.57 -7.46
CA ARG A 150 -1.00 -21.18 -8.73
C ARG A 150 -2.16 -21.13 -9.70
N ASN A 151 -1.89 -20.58 -10.88
CA ASN A 151 -2.75 -20.47 -12.05
C ASN A 151 -3.77 -19.31 -12.03
N CYS A 152 -3.31 -18.14 -12.46
CA CYS A 152 -4.02 -17.40 -13.51
C CYS A 152 -2.97 -16.94 -14.53
N LEU A 153 -3.19 -17.37 -15.78
CA LEU A 153 -2.52 -16.94 -17.00
C LEU A 153 -2.81 -15.45 -17.29
#